data_AF-B8FKJ2-F1
#
_entry.id   AF-B8FKJ2-F1
#
_cell.length_a   1.000
_cell.length_b   1.000
_cell.length_c   1.000
_cell.angle_alpha   90.00
_cell.angle_beta   90.00
_cell.angle_gamma   90.00
#
_symmetry.space_group_name_H-M   'P 1'
#
loop_
_entity.id
_entity.type
_entity.pdbx_description
1 polymer ?
#
loop_
_entity_poly.entity_id
_entity_poly.type
_entity_poly.pdbx_seq_one_letter_code
_entity_poly.pdbx_strand_id
1 'polypeptide(L)'
;MRKSIVYVLAVLACIIFAAGVMSPAMAGWADAIKGVVKSATDDSSEETAETTSTASDSGLSETEMNSGIKEALHQAVTTAIASLGQENGFLSNDLVKIPVPDKLAQAESILRKLGQDELVDNFVESMNRAAEKAVPKTTEILGGAVTSMTLTEAAEILQGEDDAATQYFETKTRDQLFAEIEPVVQEATDSARVTSYYKAMMDKATASMPLLQSYSPDLDQYVTEKALDGLFVIMAQEEKKIRENPAARTTELLEKVWGYFGN
;
A
#
# COMPACT_ATOMS: atom_id res chain seq x y z
N MET A 1 28.94 3.43 -38.57
CA MET A 1 28.64 2.71 -39.82
C MET A 1 27.59 1.62 -39.53
N ARG A 2 26.43 1.67 -40.23
CA ARG A 2 25.32 0.69 -40.37
C ARG A 2 24.66 0.19 -39.07
N LYS A 3 23.45 0.55 -38.60
CA LYS A 3 22.10 0.78 -39.16
C LYS A 3 21.45 -0.42 -39.91
N SER A 4 20.41 -0.96 -39.25
CA SER A 4 19.06 -1.31 -39.77
C SER A 4 18.85 -2.64 -40.50
N ILE A 5 17.94 -3.49 -39.98
CA ILE A 5 16.98 -4.27 -40.77
C ILE A 5 15.62 -4.27 -40.07
N VAL A 6 14.67 -3.57 -40.69
CA VAL A 6 13.23 -3.52 -40.45
C VAL A 6 12.60 -4.47 -41.49
N TYR A 7 11.66 -5.32 -41.08
CA TYR A 7 10.84 -6.11 -42.02
C TYR A 7 9.46 -5.48 -42.20
N VAL A 8 9.07 -5.32 -43.46
CA VAL A 8 7.90 -4.63 -44.01
C VAL A 8 7.29 -5.55 -45.09
N LEU A 9 5.96 -5.42 -45.29
CA LEU A 9 5.08 -5.97 -46.34
C LEU A 9 4.50 -7.38 -46.09
N ALA A 10 3.18 -7.63 -45.97
CA ALA A 10 1.95 -7.22 -46.69
C ALA A 10 1.45 -8.30 -47.69
N VAL A 11 0.12 -8.24 -47.96
CA VAL A 11 -0.70 -8.98 -48.95
C VAL A 11 -1.43 -10.22 -48.34
N LEU A 12 -2.73 -10.19 -48.00
CA LEU A 12 -3.99 -9.95 -48.75
C LEU A 12 -4.42 -11.16 -49.60
N ALA A 13 -5.40 -11.94 -49.12
CA ALA A 13 -6.18 -12.89 -49.92
C ALA A 13 -7.55 -13.18 -49.26
N CYS A 14 -8.62 -12.65 -49.89
CA CYS A 14 -10.01 -13.02 -49.66
C CYS A 14 -10.34 -14.38 -50.29
N ILE A 15 -10.97 -15.30 -49.55
CA ILE A 15 -11.75 -16.43 -50.11
C ILE A 15 -13.01 -16.69 -49.25
N ILE A 16 -14.16 -16.25 -49.80
CA ILE A 16 -15.44 -16.97 -50.03
C ILE A 16 -16.07 -17.81 -48.90
N PHE A 17 -17.17 -17.27 -48.36
CA PHE A 17 -18.55 -17.83 -48.30
C PHE A 17 -18.74 -19.32 -47.90
N ALA A 18 -19.22 -19.55 -46.68
CA ALA A 18 -20.10 -20.68 -46.36
C ALA A 18 -21.14 -20.24 -45.32
N ALA A 19 -22.41 -20.34 -45.71
CA ALA A 19 -23.58 -20.03 -44.90
C ALA A 19 -23.81 -21.08 -43.81
N GLY A 20 -24.05 -20.62 -42.59
CA GLY A 20 -24.52 -21.41 -41.46
C GLY A 20 -25.53 -20.58 -40.66
N VAL A 21 -26.80 -20.87 -40.86
CA VAL A 21 -27.95 -20.27 -40.18
C VAL A 21 -28.15 -20.94 -38.80
N MET A 22 -28.15 -20.15 -37.73
CA MET A 22 -28.89 -20.46 -36.50
C MET A 22 -29.23 -19.14 -35.76
N SER A 23 -30.50 -19.02 -35.38
CA SER A 23 -31.22 -17.83 -34.95
C SER A 23 -30.71 -17.15 -33.67
N PRO A 24 -30.93 -15.82 -33.51
CA PRO A 24 -31.18 -15.21 -32.20
C PRO A 24 -32.68 -14.91 -32.05
N ALA A 25 -33.34 -15.59 -31.12
CA ALA A 25 -34.64 -15.20 -30.61
C ALA A 25 -34.51 -15.00 -29.10
N MET A 26 -34.29 -13.76 -28.67
CA MET A 26 -34.72 -13.29 -27.35
C MET A 26 -35.20 -11.84 -27.50
N ALA A 27 -36.47 -11.75 -27.87
CA ALA A 27 -37.33 -10.66 -27.44
C ALA A 27 -37.62 -10.85 -25.94
N GLY A 28 -37.50 -9.80 -25.13
CA GLY A 28 -37.83 -9.93 -23.70
C GLY A 28 -37.31 -8.82 -22.79
N TRP A 29 -37.63 -7.56 -23.09
CA TRP A 29 -37.58 -6.48 -22.09
C TRP A 29 -38.77 -5.53 -22.22
N ALA A 30 -39.34 -5.41 -23.42
CA ALA A 30 -40.55 -4.63 -23.69
C ALA A 30 -41.84 -5.16 -23.03
N ASP A 31 -41.87 -6.41 -22.56
CA ASP A 31 -43.01 -6.97 -21.81
C ASP A 31 -42.90 -6.75 -20.28
N ALA A 32 -41.68 -6.54 -19.76
CA ALA A 32 -41.49 -6.25 -18.33
C ALA A 32 -41.90 -4.81 -17.97
N ILE A 33 -41.86 -3.88 -18.93
CA ILE A 33 -42.25 -2.48 -18.73
C ILE A 33 -43.77 -2.29 -18.83
N LYS A 34 -44.47 -3.13 -19.62
CA LYS A 34 -45.94 -3.09 -19.70
C LYS A 34 -46.63 -3.64 -18.44
N GLY A 35 -45.94 -4.45 -17.63
CA GLY A 35 -46.46 -4.97 -16.36
C GLY A 35 -46.50 -3.95 -15.22
N VAL A 36 -45.61 -2.95 -15.23
CA VAL A 36 -45.56 -1.90 -14.19
C VAL A 36 -46.49 -0.72 -14.50
N VAL A 37 -46.77 -0.46 -15.78
CA VAL A 37 -47.65 0.64 -16.22
C VAL A 37 -49.15 0.35 -16.03
N LYS A 38 -49.55 -0.91 -15.76
CA LYS A 38 -50.97 -1.28 -15.64
C LYS A 38 -51.51 -1.31 -14.20
N SER A 39 -50.68 -1.03 -13.19
CA SER A 39 -51.09 -1.08 -11.77
C SER A 39 -51.20 0.29 -11.09
N ALA A 40 -51.15 1.40 -11.85
CA ALA A 40 -51.23 2.75 -11.29
C ALA A 40 -52.20 3.67 -12.06
N THR A 41 -53.32 3.15 -12.56
CA THR A 41 -54.36 3.99 -13.18
C THR A 41 -55.74 3.43 -12.90
N ASP A 42 -56.24 3.69 -11.70
CA ASP A 42 -57.65 4.06 -11.47
C ASP A 42 -57.75 4.69 -10.07
N ASP A 43 -57.54 6.00 -9.96
CA ASP A 43 -58.47 6.87 -9.23
C ASP A 43 -58.20 8.35 -9.57
N SER A 44 -59.28 9.11 -9.67
CA SER A 44 -59.36 10.44 -10.25
C SER A 44 -59.06 11.53 -9.21
N SER A 45 -58.25 12.53 -9.56
CA SER A 45 -58.59 13.96 -9.43
C SER A 45 -57.47 14.86 -9.99
N GLU A 46 -57.90 15.87 -10.76
CA GLU A 46 -57.07 16.93 -11.34
C GLU A 46 -56.57 17.89 -10.25
N GLU A 47 -55.27 18.20 -10.23
CA GLU A 47 -54.78 19.55 -9.93
C GLU A 47 -53.42 19.79 -10.60
N THR A 48 -53.36 20.90 -11.32
CA THR A 48 -52.26 21.39 -12.16
C THR A 48 -51.05 21.83 -11.31
N ALA A 49 -49.87 21.23 -11.52
CA ALA A 49 -48.58 21.86 -11.19
C ALA A 49 -47.45 21.32 -12.07
N GLU A 50 -46.68 22.26 -12.63
CA GLU A 50 -45.60 22.09 -13.59
C GLU A 50 -44.50 21.15 -13.08
N THR A 51 -44.30 20.03 -13.80
CA THR A 51 -43.11 19.19 -13.67
C THR A 51 -41.99 19.81 -14.51
N THR A 52 -41.16 20.66 -13.89
CA THR A 52 -39.79 20.88 -14.38
C THR A 52 -38.95 19.74 -13.83
N SER A 53 -38.92 18.61 -14.54
CA SER A 53 -37.91 17.57 -14.34
C SER A 53 -36.57 18.13 -14.79
N THR A 54 -35.91 18.86 -13.89
CA THR A 54 -34.48 19.12 -13.98
C THR A 54 -33.77 17.77 -13.98
N ALA A 55 -32.92 17.60 -14.98
CA ALA A 55 -32.00 16.49 -15.08
C ALA A 55 -31.35 16.25 -13.71
N SER A 56 -31.43 15.02 -13.21
CA SER A 56 -30.62 14.55 -12.10
C SER A 56 -29.17 14.56 -12.58
N ASP A 57 -28.53 15.71 -12.37
CA ASP A 57 -27.09 15.89 -12.37
C ASP A 57 -26.56 14.99 -11.25
N SER A 58 -26.13 13.79 -11.63
CA SER A 58 -25.62 12.75 -10.74
C SER A 58 -24.23 13.13 -10.25
N GLY A 59 -24.16 14.21 -9.47
CA GLY A 59 -23.01 14.53 -8.66
C GLY A 59 -22.88 13.46 -7.59
N LEU A 60 -21.84 12.65 -7.68
CA LEU A 60 -21.37 11.83 -6.57
C LEU A 60 -21.41 12.67 -5.29
N SER A 61 -22.06 12.16 -4.24
CA SER A 61 -22.12 12.83 -2.95
C SER A 61 -20.69 12.96 -2.39
N GLU A 62 -20.33 14.10 -1.80
CA GLU A 62 -19.02 14.33 -1.14
C GLU A 62 -18.65 13.18 -0.18
N THR A 63 -19.67 12.56 0.43
CA THR A 63 -19.57 11.38 1.29
C THR A 63 -19.11 10.11 0.55
N GLU A 64 -19.58 9.89 -0.68
CA GLU A 64 -19.23 8.71 -1.50
C GLU A 64 -17.77 8.76 -1.96
N MET A 65 -17.25 9.96 -2.25
CA MET A 65 -15.87 10.14 -2.70
C MET A 65 -14.84 10.10 -1.57
N ASN A 66 -15.15 10.67 -0.40
CA ASN A 66 -14.33 10.50 0.80
C ASN A 66 -14.19 9.01 1.17
N SER A 67 -15.29 8.26 1.02
CA SER A 67 -15.28 6.81 1.22
C SER A 67 -14.37 6.09 0.22
N GLY A 68 -14.32 6.54 -1.05
CA GLY A 68 -13.42 5.98 -2.06
C GLY A 68 -11.92 6.20 -1.77
N ILE A 69 -11.54 7.42 -1.36
CA ILE A 69 -10.16 7.72 -0.96
C ILE A 69 -9.77 6.89 0.27
N LYS A 70 -10.61 6.87 1.29
CA LYS A 70 -10.37 6.08 2.50
C LYS A 70 -10.25 4.58 2.20
N GLU A 71 -11.09 4.05 1.32
CA GLU A 71 -11.01 2.65 0.91
C GLU A 71 -9.68 2.34 0.20
N ALA A 72 -9.25 3.19 -0.73
CA ALA A 72 -7.99 3.02 -1.42
C ALA A 72 -6.80 3.08 -0.45
N LEU A 73 -6.81 4.04 0.49
CA LEU A 73 -5.77 4.15 1.52
C LEU A 73 -5.80 2.98 2.51
N HIS A 74 -6.98 2.52 2.90
CA HIS A 74 -7.16 1.32 3.71
C HIS A 74 -6.55 0.09 3.02
N GLN A 75 -6.80 -0.07 1.72
CA GLN A 75 -6.21 -1.14 0.93
C GLN A 75 -4.69 -1.02 0.84
N ALA A 76 -4.14 0.18 0.65
CA ALA A 76 -2.69 0.43 0.63
C ALA A 76 -2.04 0.03 1.96
N VAL A 77 -2.59 0.51 3.07
CA VAL A 77 -2.15 0.17 4.44
C VAL A 77 -2.18 -1.34 4.65
N THR A 78 -3.31 -1.97 4.35
CA THR A 78 -3.48 -3.43 4.56
C THR A 78 -2.50 -4.23 3.70
N THR A 79 -2.26 -3.80 2.45
CA THR A 79 -1.32 -4.45 1.54
C THR A 79 0.12 -4.31 2.04
N ALA A 80 0.52 -3.12 2.51
CA ALA A 80 1.85 -2.88 3.06
C ALA A 80 2.10 -3.76 4.31
N ILE A 81 1.16 -3.77 5.25
CA ILE A 81 1.25 -4.60 6.47
C ILE A 81 1.32 -6.08 6.11
N ALA A 82 0.45 -6.56 5.20
CA ALA A 82 0.46 -7.96 4.78
C ALA A 82 1.77 -8.34 4.07
N SER A 83 2.31 -7.44 3.24
CA SER A 83 3.55 -7.69 2.50
C SER A 83 4.76 -7.78 3.41
N LEU A 84 4.80 -6.99 4.49
CA LEU A 84 5.92 -6.93 5.43
C LEU A 84 5.79 -7.90 6.60
N GLY A 85 4.56 -8.21 7.02
CA GLY A 85 4.27 -9.08 8.15
C GLY A 85 4.38 -10.58 7.85
N GLN A 86 4.62 -10.95 6.60
CA GLN A 86 4.86 -12.33 6.18
C GLN A 86 6.33 -12.72 6.32
N GLU A 87 6.60 -14.02 6.33
CA GLU A 87 7.97 -14.54 6.27
C GLU A 87 8.69 -13.99 5.03
N ASN A 88 9.87 -13.41 5.24
CA ASN A 88 10.72 -12.77 4.24
C ASN A 88 10.20 -11.44 3.70
N GLY A 89 9.14 -10.87 4.30
CA GLY A 89 8.61 -9.55 3.95
C GLY A 89 9.65 -8.44 4.09
N PHE A 90 10.55 -8.55 5.08
CA PHE A 90 11.70 -7.67 5.22
C PHE A 90 12.96 -8.28 4.62
N LEU A 91 13.28 -9.53 4.97
CA LEU A 91 14.60 -10.11 4.66
C LEU A 91 14.92 -10.17 3.16
N SER A 92 13.91 -10.43 2.32
CA SER A 92 14.05 -10.55 0.86
C SER A 92 13.72 -9.27 0.11
N ASN A 93 13.45 -8.17 0.81
CA ASN A 93 13.09 -6.89 0.20
C ASN A 93 14.19 -5.86 0.44
N ASP A 94 15.03 -5.62 -0.56
CA ASP A 94 16.20 -4.73 -0.46
C ASP A 94 15.88 -3.28 -0.06
N LEU A 95 14.63 -2.84 -0.21
CA LEU A 95 14.21 -1.49 0.15
C LEU A 95 14.02 -1.29 1.66
N VAL A 96 13.73 -2.38 2.37
CA VAL A 96 13.29 -2.35 3.77
C VAL A 96 14.04 -3.35 4.64
N LYS A 97 14.84 -4.23 4.04
CA LYS A 97 15.71 -5.17 4.73
C LYS A 97 16.51 -4.43 5.79
N ILE A 98 16.44 -4.93 7.02
CA ILE A 98 17.14 -4.38 8.17
C ILE A 98 18.59 -4.87 8.11
N PRO A 99 19.58 -3.99 7.86
CA PRO A 99 20.97 -4.38 7.81
C PRO A 99 21.57 -4.41 9.22
N VAL A 100 22.81 -4.88 9.31
CA VAL A 100 23.65 -4.69 10.50
C VAL A 100 23.71 -3.19 10.84
N PRO A 101 23.51 -2.79 12.11
CA PRO A 101 23.67 -1.40 12.51
C PRO A 101 25.05 -0.85 12.11
N ASP A 102 25.13 0.40 11.63
CA ASP A 102 26.39 1.01 11.15
C ASP A 102 27.53 0.94 12.18
N LYS A 103 27.18 1.03 13.47
CA LYS A 103 28.15 0.92 14.58
C LYS A 103 28.81 -0.46 14.67
N LEU A 104 28.21 -1.49 14.07
CA LEU A 104 28.73 -2.85 13.98
C LEU A 104 29.30 -3.20 12.59
N ALA A 105 29.28 -2.27 11.63
CA ALA A 105 29.75 -2.51 10.26
C ALA A 105 31.21 -3.00 10.18
N GLN A 106 32.07 -2.53 11.10
CA GLN A 106 33.45 -3.01 11.18
C GLN A 106 33.52 -4.49 11.63
N ALA A 107 32.71 -4.88 12.60
CA ALA A 107 32.62 -6.26 13.07
C ALA A 107 32.13 -7.18 11.94
N GLU A 108 31.06 -6.77 11.23
CA GLU A 108 30.58 -7.47 10.04
C GLU A 108 31.70 -7.65 9.00
N SER A 109 32.41 -6.57 8.63
CA SER A 109 33.45 -6.63 7.59
C SER A 109 34.57 -7.60 7.95
N ILE A 110 34.98 -7.63 9.22
CA ILE A 110 36.00 -8.59 9.71
C ILE A 110 35.48 -10.01 9.58
N LEU A 111 34.26 -10.28 10.05
CA LEU A 111 33.69 -11.63 10.02
C LEU A 111 33.52 -12.17 8.60
N ARG A 112 33.01 -11.35 7.67
CA ARG A 112 32.91 -11.75 6.26
C ARG A 112 34.27 -12.06 5.66
N LYS A 113 35.31 -11.27 5.96
CA LYS A 113 36.70 -11.55 5.52
C LYS A 113 37.27 -12.86 6.09
N LEU A 114 36.78 -13.29 7.24
CA LEU A 114 37.17 -14.56 7.88
C LEU A 114 36.28 -15.73 7.43
N GLY A 115 35.40 -15.54 6.44
CA GLY A 115 34.47 -16.55 5.96
C GLY A 115 33.39 -16.91 6.97
N GLN A 116 32.99 -15.97 7.82
CA GLN A 116 31.92 -16.11 8.80
C GLN A 116 30.62 -15.45 8.32
N ASP A 117 30.33 -15.53 7.02
CA ASP A 117 29.13 -14.95 6.42
C ASP A 117 27.84 -15.46 7.08
N GLU A 118 27.74 -16.77 7.33
CA GLU A 118 26.58 -17.38 7.97
C GLU A 118 26.27 -16.78 9.35
N LEU A 119 27.29 -16.40 10.13
CA LEU A 119 27.08 -15.77 11.43
C LEU A 119 26.48 -14.36 11.30
N VAL A 120 26.96 -13.60 10.31
CA VAL A 120 26.42 -12.27 10.01
C VAL A 120 25.00 -12.38 9.44
N ASP A 121 24.79 -13.32 8.53
CA ASP A 121 23.51 -13.51 7.86
C ASP A 121 22.44 -13.99 8.84
N ASN A 122 22.77 -14.88 9.79
CA ASN A 122 21.86 -15.27 10.87
C ASN A 122 21.50 -14.10 11.79
N PHE A 123 22.44 -13.20 12.07
CA PHE A 123 22.17 -12.00 12.86
C PHE A 123 21.19 -11.07 12.11
N VAL A 124 21.48 -10.80 10.83
CA VAL A 124 20.60 -10.00 9.97
C VAL A 124 19.22 -10.64 9.88
N GLU A 125 19.13 -11.93 9.58
CA GLU A 125 17.87 -12.67 9.54
C GLU A 125 17.10 -12.51 10.84
N SER A 126 17.73 -12.72 11.99
CA SER A 126 17.05 -12.62 13.28
C SER A 126 16.40 -11.25 13.53
N MET A 127 17.05 -10.15 13.15
CA MET A 127 16.48 -8.80 13.24
C MET A 127 15.29 -8.62 12.28
N ASN A 128 15.40 -9.10 11.04
CA ASN A 128 14.32 -9.02 10.05
C ASN A 128 13.10 -9.86 10.48
N ARG A 129 13.32 -11.06 11.05
CA ARG A 129 12.22 -11.88 11.62
C ARG A 129 11.51 -11.19 12.77
N ALA A 130 12.24 -10.42 13.58
CA ALA A 130 11.61 -9.65 14.66
C ALA A 130 10.70 -8.54 14.11
N ALA A 131 11.15 -7.80 13.09
CA ALA A 131 10.32 -6.82 12.40
C ALA A 131 9.09 -7.43 11.72
N GLU A 132 9.26 -8.55 10.99
CA GLU A 132 8.17 -9.27 10.32
C GLU A 132 7.06 -9.67 11.32
N LYS A 133 7.43 -10.12 12.53
CA LYS A 133 6.47 -10.46 13.59
C LYS A 133 5.76 -9.26 14.20
N ALA A 134 6.42 -8.10 14.22
CA ALA A 134 5.92 -6.90 14.88
C ALA A 134 4.94 -6.11 13.99
N VAL A 135 5.19 -6.03 12.68
CA VAL A 135 4.38 -5.21 11.75
C VAL A 135 2.87 -5.51 11.78
N PRO A 136 2.39 -6.76 11.89
CA PRO A 136 0.95 -7.03 11.97
C PRO A 136 0.21 -6.29 13.09
N LYS A 137 0.90 -5.87 14.16
CA LYS A 137 0.35 -5.11 15.29
C LYS A 137 -0.01 -3.67 14.95
N THR A 138 0.50 -3.15 13.84
CA THR A 138 0.20 -1.79 13.36
C THR A 138 -1.20 -1.64 12.76
N THR A 139 -1.87 -2.76 12.44
CA THR A 139 -3.15 -2.78 11.71
C THR A 139 -4.23 -1.94 12.35
N GLU A 140 -4.43 -2.07 13.67
CA GLU A 140 -5.51 -1.37 14.37
C GLU A 140 -5.27 0.15 14.39
N ILE A 141 -4.04 0.56 14.66
CA ILE A 141 -3.66 1.99 14.74
C ILE A 141 -3.80 2.65 13.37
N LEU A 142 -3.25 2.05 12.32
CA LEU A 142 -3.33 2.61 10.96
C LEU A 142 -4.77 2.56 10.41
N GLY A 143 -5.51 1.48 10.65
CA GLY A 143 -6.93 1.39 10.28
C GLY A 143 -7.80 2.43 11.00
N GLY A 144 -7.50 2.68 12.28
CA GLY A 144 -8.10 3.76 13.05
C GLY A 144 -7.82 5.13 12.44
N ALA A 145 -6.56 5.40 12.05
CA ALA A 145 -6.17 6.65 11.39
C ALA A 145 -6.89 6.86 10.05
N VAL A 146 -7.05 5.82 9.23
CA VAL A 146 -7.84 5.90 7.98
C VAL A 146 -9.30 6.25 8.28
N THR A 147 -9.89 5.59 9.28
CA THR A 147 -11.30 5.81 9.65
C THR A 147 -11.52 7.23 10.17
N SER A 148 -10.62 7.73 11.00
CA SER A 148 -10.67 9.06 11.62
C SER A 148 -10.29 10.22 10.70
N MET A 149 -9.77 9.96 9.50
CA MET A 149 -9.39 10.99 8.53
C MET A 149 -10.57 11.90 8.16
N THR A 150 -10.36 13.21 8.24
CA THR A 150 -11.38 14.21 7.89
C THR A 150 -11.43 14.47 6.37
N LEU A 151 -12.50 15.11 5.90
CA LEU A 151 -12.62 15.51 4.50
C LEU A 151 -11.51 16.51 4.09
N THR A 152 -11.15 17.43 5.00
CA THR A 152 -10.08 18.40 4.77
C THR A 152 -8.73 17.70 4.62
N GLU A 153 -8.39 16.78 5.53
CA GLU A 153 -7.14 16.01 5.45
C GLU A 153 -7.09 15.15 4.18
N ALA A 154 -8.21 14.53 3.78
CA ALA A 154 -8.30 13.78 2.53
C ALA A 154 -8.08 14.68 1.29
N ALA A 155 -8.60 15.90 1.31
CA ALA A 155 -8.40 16.89 0.25
C ALA A 155 -6.94 17.38 0.19
N GLU A 156 -6.30 17.61 1.34
CA GLU A 156 -4.88 17.96 1.44
C GLU A 156 -3.99 16.85 0.89
N ILE A 157 -4.26 15.58 1.23
CA ILE A 157 -3.55 14.41 0.69
C ILE A 157 -3.65 14.37 -0.83
N LEU A 158 -4.84 14.63 -1.39
CA LEU A 158 -5.06 14.60 -2.83
C LEU A 158 -4.27 15.70 -3.58
N GLN A 159 -4.11 16.87 -2.95
CA GLN A 159 -3.37 18.00 -3.52
C GLN A 159 -1.86 17.95 -3.24
N GLY A 160 -1.44 17.11 -2.28
CA GLY A 160 -0.05 16.96 -1.88
C GLY A 160 0.81 16.17 -2.88
N GLU A 161 2.09 16.01 -2.49
CA GLU A 161 3.08 15.23 -3.24
C GLU A 161 2.72 13.75 -3.35
N ASP A 162 3.52 12.98 -4.08
CA ASP A 162 3.21 11.58 -4.41
C ASP A 162 3.09 10.64 -3.18
N ASP A 163 3.57 11.06 -2.01
CA ASP A 163 3.55 10.33 -0.74
C ASP A 163 2.79 11.05 0.39
N ALA A 164 1.93 12.03 0.05
CA ALA A 164 1.24 12.86 1.04
C ALA A 164 0.38 12.06 2.04
N ALA A 165 -0.26 10.96 1.62
CA ALA A 165 -1.01 10.11 2.54
C ALA A 165 -0.07 9.40 3.52
N THR A 166 1.08 8.94 3.03
CA THR A 166 2.11 8.29 3.84
C THR A 166 2.66 9.25 4.89
N GLN A 167 3.01 10.48 4.50
CA GLN A 167 3.47 11.51 5.43
C GLN A 167 2.41 11.85 6.49
N TYR A 168 1.14 11.88 6.10
CA TYR A 168 0.02 12.04 7.03
C TYR A 168 0.00 10.91 8.08
N PHE A 169 0.04 9.66 7.64
CA PHE A 169 0.03 8.52 8.57
C PHE A 169 1.26 8.52 9.46
N GLU A 170 2.45 8.78 8.91
CA GLU A 170 3.68 8.83 9.69
C GLU A 170 3.58 9.88 10.80
N THR A 171 3.19 11.11 10.45
CA THR A 171 3.06 12.21 11.42
C THR A 171 2.03 11.91 12.52
N LYS A 172 0.92 11.25 12.16
CA LYS A 172 -0.20 11.00 13.10
C LYS A 172 -0.01 9.76 13.97
N THR A 173 0.73 8.77 13.49
CA THR A 173 0.71 7.43 14.10
C THR A 173 2.07 6.93 14.56
N ARG A 174 3.19 7.49 14.09
CA ARG A 174 4.52 6.91 14.33
C ARG A 174 4.85 6.67 15.80
N ASP A 175 4.56 7.62 16.69
CA ASP A 175 4.82 7.47 18.13
C ASP A 175 3.94 6.36 18.75
N GLN A 176 2.68 6.26 18.34
CA GLN A 176 1.76 5.23 18.81
C GLN A 176 2.17 3.84 18.28
N LEU A 177 2.56 3.77 17.01
CA LEU A 177 3.06 2.55 16.40
C LEU A 177 4.35 2.09 17.07
N PHE A 178 5.27 3.01 17.37
CA PHE A 178 6.50 2.69 18.11
C PHE A 178 6.15 2.06 19.46
N ALA A 179 5.32 2.72 20.25
CA ALA A 179 4.91 2.22 21.57
C ALA A 179 4.17 0.87 21.51
N GLU A 180 3.42 0.62 20.44
CA GLU A 180 2.69 -0.64 20.24
C GLU A 180 3.61 -1.80 19.85
N ILE A 181 4.55 -1.57 18.93
CA ILE A 181 5.34 -2.67 18.37
C ILE A 181 6.66 -2.93 19.10
N GLU A 182 7.22 -1.95 19.80
CA GLU A 182 8.45 -2.11 20.58
C GLU A 182 8.44 -3.33 21.52
N PRO A 183 7.42 -3.56 22.37
CA PRO A 183 7.39 -4.76 23.23
C PRO A 183 7.30 -6.07 22.43
N VAL A 184 6.70 -6.05 21.25
CA VAL A 184 6.61 -7.22 20.37
C VAL A 184 7.94 -7.48 19.67
N VAL A 185 8.66 -6.42 19.29
CA VAL A 185 10.04 -6.54 18.82
C VAL A 185 10.91 -7.13 19.91
N GLN A 186 10.85 -6.65 21.15
CA GLN A 186 11.61 -7.19 22.29
C GLN A 186 11.35 -8.70 22.48
N GLU A 187 10.08 -9.13 22.50
CA GLU A 187 9.74 -10.56 22.58
C GLU A 187 10.28 -11.35 21.38
N ALA A 188 10.20 -10.76 20.19
CA ALA A 188 10.60 -11.40 18.95
C ALA A 188 12.13 -11.46 18.79
N THR A 189 12.89 -10.46 19.23
CA THR A 189 14.35 -10.44 19.22
C THR A 189 14.91 -11.46 20.21
N ASP A 190 14.29 -11.60 21.38
CA ASP A 190 14.58 -12.66 22.35
C ASP A 190 14.31 -14.05 21.75
N SER A 191 13.14 -14.24 21.13
CA SER A 191 12.75 -15.49 20.48
C SER A 191 13.62 -15.84 19.27
N ALA A 192 14.01 -14.83 18.48
CA ALA A 192 14.87 -14.97 17.29
C ALA A 192 16.36 -15.02 17.65
N ARG A 193 16.71 -14.95 18.94
CA ARG A 193 18.08 -15.02 19.47
C ARG A 193 18.98 -13.91 18.94
N VAL A 194 18.42 -12.74 18.61
CA VAL A 194 19.16 -11.57 18.10
C VAL A 194 20.32 -11.21 19.02
N THR A 195 20.06 -11.11 20.32
CA THR A 195 21.08 -10.84 21.34
C THR A 195 22.16 -11.92 21.41
N SER A 196 21.81 -13.19 21.14
CA SER A 196 22.79 -14.28 21.11
C SER A 196 23.69 -14.20 19.88
N TYR A 197 23.12 -13.92 18.70
CA TYR A 197 23.88 -13.75 17.47
C TYR A 197 24.80 -12.52 17.53
N TYR A 198 24.31 -11.40 18.10
CA TYR A 198 25.12 -10.23 18.39
C TYR A 198 26.34 -10.58 19.27
N LYS A 199 26.13 -11.28 20.39
CA LYS A 199 27.22 -11.69 21.29
C LYS A 199 28.24 -12.57 20.55
N ALA A 200 27.78 -13.60 19.83
CA ALA A 200 28.66 -14.47 19.07
C ALA A 200 29.46 -13.73 17.99
N MET A 201 28.81 -12.79 17.29
CA MET A 201 29.45 -11.89 16.32
C MET A 201 30.56 -11.06 16.98
N MET A 202 30.25 -10.40 18.09
CA MET A 202 31.21 -9.54 18.80
C MET A 202 32.37 -10.32 19.41
N ASP A 203 32.11 -11.47 20.01
CA ASP A 203 33.14 -12.34 20.58
C ASP A 203 34.13 -12.79 19.49
N LYS A 204 33.61 -13.20 18.33
CA LYS A 204 34.44 -13.65 17.20
C LYS A 204 35.24 -12.50 16.57
N ALA A 205 34.62 -11.33 16.43
CA ALA A 205 35.26 -10.15 15.87
C ALA A 205 36.37 -9.61 16.80
N THR A 206 36.10 -9.50 18.10
CA THR A 206 37.08 -9.03 19.10
C THR A 206 38.23 -10.01 19.30
N ALA A 207 37.99 -11.32 19.22
CA ALA A 207 39.06 -12.33 19.22
C ALA A 207 40.05 -12.16 18.05
N SER A 208 39.56 -11.67 16.91
CA SER A 208 40.37 -11.43 15.71
C SER A 208 41.05 -10.05 15.72
N MET A 209 40.39 -9.05 16.33
CA MET A 209 40.89 -7.69 16.47
C MET A 209 40.61 -7.16 17.88
N PRO A 210 41.55 -7.33 18.84
CA PRO A 210 41.34 -6.94 20.24
C PRO A 210 41.12 -5.44 20.49
N LEU A 211 41.47 -4.58 19.52
CA LEU A 211 41.24 -3.13 19.57
C LEU A 211 39.84 -2.71 19.10
N LEU A 212 39.01 -3.66 18.66
CA LEU A 212 37.63 -3.39 18.27
C LEU A 212 36.83 -2.95 19.50
N GLN A 213 36.24 -1.76 19.43
CA GLN A 213 35.43 -1.25 20.53
C GLN A 213 34.16 -2.10 20.67
N SER A 214 33.92 -2.60 21.88
CA SER A 214 32.64 -3.24 22.19
C SER A 214 31.58 -2.16 22.30
N TYR A 215 30.55 -2.26 21.46
CA TYR A 215 29.41 -1.37 21.48
C TYR A 215 28.14 -2.21 21.64
N SER A 216 27.33 -1.91 22.64
CA SER A 216 26.02 -2.53 22.87
C SER A 216 24.94 -1.63 22.27
N PRO A 217 24.50 -1.86 21.01
CA PRO A 217 23.33 -1.19 20.48
C PRO A 217 22.09 -1.57 21.29
N ASP A 218 21.16 -0.62 21.38
CA ASP A 218 19.77 -0.96 21.65
C ASP A 218 19.20 -1.57 20.35
N LEU A 219 19.25 -2.90 20.26
CA LEU A 219 18.82 -3.62 19.07
C LEU A 219 17.31 -3.61 18.93
N ASP A 220 16.58 -3.57 20.04
CA ASP A 220 15.13 -3.58 20.05
C ASP A 220 14.60 -2.23 19.53
N GLN A 221 15.16 -1.12 20.01
CA GLN A 221 14.87 0.20 19.45
C GLN A 221 15.25 0.27 17.96
N TYR A 222 16.45 -0.19 17.60
CA TYR A 222 16.91 -0.15 16.20
C TYR A 222 15.99 -0.93 15.26
N VAL A 223 15.60 -2.15 15.63
CA VAL A 223 14.69 -2.98 14.82
C VAL A 223 13.30 -2.35 14.77
N THR A 224 12.82 -1.77 15.88
CA THR A 224 11.54 -1.06 15.93
C THR A 224 11.51 0.13 14.96
N GLU A 225 12.52 1.01 15.03
CA GLU A 225 12.63 2.16 14.12
C GLU A 225 12.69 1.71 12.67
N LYS A 226 13.49 0.67 12.36
CA LYS A 226 13.61 0.14 11.00
C LYS A 226 12.36 -0.56 10.50
N ALA A 227 11.61 -1.22 11.38
CA ALA A 227 10.32 -1.81 11.03
C ALA A 227 9.31 -0.72 10.62
N LEU A 228 9.25 0.39 11.36
CA LEU A 228 8.40 1.52 11.03
C LEU A 228 8.84 2.24 9.76
N ASP A 229 10.15 2.51 9.60
CA ASP A 229 10.69 3.08 8.37
C ASP A 229 10.32 2.22 7.16
N GLY A 230 10.51 0.90 7.27
CA GLY A 230 10.16 -0.04 6.21
C GLY A 230 8.66 -0.03 5.90
N LEU A 231 7.81 0.02 6.93
CA LEU A 231 6.36 0.11 6.76
C LEU A 231 5.94 1.34 5.97
N PHE A 232 6.45 2.52 6.34
CA PHE A 232 6.14 3.75 5.61
C PHE A 232 6.73 3.78 4.20
N VAL A 233 7.90 3.19 3.97
CA VAL A 233 8.45 3.01 2.61
C VAL A 233 7.50 2.20 1.72
N ILE A 234 6.98 1.07 2.21
CA ILE A 234 6.05 0.25 1.41
C ILE A 234 4.69 0.92 1.25
N MET A 235 4.20 1.64 2.26
CA MET A 235 2.99 2.45 2.14
C MET A 235 3.11 3.52 1.05
N ALA A 236 4.25 4.24 0.98
CA ALA A 236 4.50 5.20 -0.09
C ALA A 236 4.51 4.54 -1.47
N GLN A 237 5.02 3.32 -1.58
CA GLN A 237 4.96 2.57 -2.84
C GLN A 237 3.53 2.20 -3.25
N GLU A 238 2.70 1.76 -2.31
CA GLU A 238 1.29 1.47 -2.58
C GLU A 238 0.50 2.76 -2.90
N GLU A 239 0.75 3.86 -2.19
CA GLU A 239 0.17 5.17 -2.49
C GLU A 239 0.51 5.62 -3.92
N LYS A 240 1.78 5.48 -4.31
CA LYS A 240 2.21 5.84 -5.67
C LYS A 240 1.47 5.04 -6.74
N LYS A 241 1.23 3.75 -6.53
CA LYS A 241 0.44 2.91 -7.47
C LYS A 241 -1.00 3.40 -7.59
N ILE A 242 -1.60 3.85 -6.49
CA ILE A 242 -2.95 4.45 -6.51
C ILE A 242 -2.93 5.74 -7.33
N ARG A 243 -1.92 6.60 -7.14
CA ARG A 243 -1.79 7.85 -7.88
C ARG A 243 -1.56 7.64 -9.38
N GLU A 244 -0.84 6.60 -9.78
CA GLU A 244 -0.59 6.29 -11.19
C GLU A 244 -1.81 5.66 -11.89
N ASN A 245 -2.83 5.23 -11.14
CA ASN A 245 -4.06 4.68 -11.70
C ASN A 245 -5.04 5.81 -12.10
N PRO A 246 -5.34 6.01 -13.40
CA PRO A 246 -6.18 7.12 -13.88
C PRO A 246 -7.59 7.15 -13.28
N ALA A 247 -8.13 5.98 -12.90
CA ALA A 247 -9.44 5.87 -12.27
C ALA A 247 -9.50 6.50 -10.86
N ALA A 248 -8.35 6.65 -10.19
CA ALA A 248 -8.25 7.33 -8.88
C ALA A 248 -8.06 8.86 -9.02
N ARG A 249 -7.67 9.34 -10.21
CA ARG A 249 -7.38 10.76 -10.46
C ARG A 249 -8.55 11.56 -11.04
N THR A 250 -9.54 10.92 -11.64
CA THR A 250 -10.58 11.63 -12.39
C THR A 250 -11.85 11.76 -11.59
N THR A 251 -12.01 12.87 -10.88
CA THR A 251 -13.33 13.32 -10.43
C THR A 251 -13.46 14.83 -10.61
N GLU A 252 -14.64 15.25 -11.06
CA GLU A 252 -15.17 16.63 -11.00
C GLU A 252 -15.12 17.22 -9.57
N LEU A 253 -14.82 16.39 -8.56
CA LEU A 253 -14.51 16.76 -7.18
C LEU A 253 -13.26 17.64 -7.06
N LEU A 254 -12.19 17.35 -7.80
CA LEU A 254 -11.02 18.23 -7.83
C LEU A 254 -11.45 19.61 -8.34
N GLU A 255 -12.30 19.70 -9.37
CA GLU A 255 -12.82 21.00 -9.81
C GLU A 255 -13.72 21.69 -8.76
N LYS A 256 -14.57 20.94 -8.03
CA LYS A 256 -15.45 21.50 -6.96
C LYS A 256 -14.71 21.89 -5.68
N VAL A 257 -13.77 21.08 -5.21
CA VAL A 257 -12.93 21.36 -4.03
C VAL A 257 -12.06 22.59 -4.32
N TRP A 258 -11.47 22.69 -5.51
CA TRP A 258 -10.70 23.85 -5.91
C TRP A 258 -11.58 25.09 -6.13
N GLY A 259 -12.83 24.92 -6.56
CA GLY A 259 -13.83 25.99 -6.60
C GLY A 259 -14.29 26.48 -5.22
N TYR A 260 -14.21 25.64 -4.18
CA TYR A 260 -14.57 25.99 -2.80
C TYR A 260 -13.42 26.67 -2.05
N PHE A 261 -12.18 26.21 -2.23
CA PHE A 261 -10.98 26.79 -1.60
C PHE A 261 -10.31 27.90 -2.42
N GLY A 262 -10.75 28.16 -3.65
CA GLY A 262 -10.21 29.17 -4.57
C GLY A 262 -10.86 30.57 -4.48
N ASN A 263 -11.66 30.86 -3.44
CA ASN A 263 -12.22 32.19 -3.15
C ASN A 263 -11.65 32.79 -1.88
#